data_AF-A0A533WQK8-F1
#
_entry.id   AF-A0A533WQK8-F1
#
_cell.length_a   1.000
_cell.length_b   1.000
_cell.length_c   1.000
_cell.angle_alpha   90.00
_cell.angle_beta   90.00
_cell.angle_gamma   90.00
#
_symmetry.space_group_name_H-M   'P 1'
#
loop_
_entity.id
_entity.type
_entity.pdbx_description
1 polymer ?
#
loop_
_entity_poly.entity_id
_entity_poly.type
_entity_poly.pdbx_seq_one_letter_code
_entity_poly.pdbx_strand_id
1 'polypeptide(L)'
;IVLSNAVILSLSQIGFNIVRNAKYVWKNPGGLFEGLEHESLSRKIIAIAIGYRTSSRPRYAFPIEQEVDGRRRFSFSPESAETAEYELRRNVWVTPGTPFLLFMLAGFIVMLVVGDLSALIFSGILSFFG
;
A
#
# COMPACT_ATOMS: atom_id res chain seq x y z
N ILE A 1 18.61 -12.28 7.93
CA ILE A 1 17.71 -12.10 9.09
C ILE A 1 17.09 -10.69 9.13
N VAL A 2 17.87 -9.61 9.35
CA VAL A 2 17.30 -8.23 9.41
C VAL A 2 16.47 -7.87 8.17
N LEU A 3 17.03 -8.01 6.96
CA LEU A 3 16.31 -7.70 5.72
C LEU A 3 15.11 -8.61 5.49
N SER A 4 15.23 -9.90 5.82
CA SER A 4 14.12 -10.86 5.75
C SER A 4 12.96 -10.44 6.64
N ASN A 5 13.25 -10.09 7.90
CA ASN A 5 12.26 -9.57 8.85
C ASN A 5 11.63 -8.26 8.33
N ALA A 6 12.44 -7.34 7.81
CA ALA A 6 11.97 -6.08 7.24
C ALA A 6 11.00 -6.29 6.07
N VAL A 7 11.31 -7.20 5.15
CA VAL A 7 10.44 -7.53 4.02
C VAL A 7 9.12 -8.11 4.52
N ILE A 8 9.15 -9.06 5.47
CA ILE A 8 7.94 -9.63 6.07
C ILE A 8 7.09 -8.53 6.73
N LEU A 9 7.71 -7.65 7.51
CA LEU A 9 7.02 -6.53 8.15
C LEU A 9 6.44 -5.54 7.14
N SER A 10 7.10 -5.32 6.00
CA SER A 10 6.61 -4.43 4.95
C SER A 10 5.26 -4.90 4.35
N LEU A 11 4.95 -6.20 4.41
CA LEU A 11 3.65 -6.73 3.98
C LEU A 11 2.50 -6.19 4.83
N SER A 12 2.76 -5.72 6.06
CA SER A 12 1.74 -5.03 6.87
C SER A 12 1.19 -3.76 6.20
N GLN A 13 1.94 -3.16 5.27
CA GLN A 13 1.50 -2.00 4.49
C GLN A 13 0.27 -2.32 3.63
N ILE A 14 0.19 -3.55 3.10
CA ILE A 14 -0.98 -4.03 2.34
C ILE A 14 -2.19 -4.06 3.27
N GLY A 15 -2.02 -4.61 4.48
CA GLY A 15 -3.08 -4.61 5.50
C GLY A 15 -3.54 -3.20 5.88
N PHE A 16 -2.59 -2.27 6.08
CA PHE A 16 -2.89 -0.86 6.32
C PHE A 16 -3.72 -0.25 5.18
N ASN A 17 -3.33 -0.49 3.92
CA ASN A 17 -4.04 0.01 2.73
C ASN A 17 -5.47 -0.55 2.65
N ILE A 18 -5.64 -1.85 2.89
CA ILE A 18 -6.96 -2.50 2.95
C ILE A 18 -7.85 -1.85 4.03
N VAL A 19 -7.33 -1.66 5.25
CA VAL A 19 -8.08 -1.01 6.34
C VAL A 19 -8.48 0.42 5.98
N ARG A 20 -7.59 1.18 5.32
CA ARG A 20 -7.87 2.55 4.88
C ARG A 20 -8.96 2.58 3.81
N ASN A 21 -8.89 1.68 2.83
CA ASN A 21 -9.91 1.55 1.78
C ASN A 21 -11.26 1.09 2.37
N ALA A 22 -11.27 0.15 3.31
CA ALA A 22 -12.49 -0.25 4.01
C ALA A 22 -13.14 0.93 4.76
N LYS A 23 -12.33 1.73 5.48
CA LYS A 23 -12.81 2.96 6.14
C LYS A 23 -13.34 3.99 5.14
N TYR A 24 -12.73 4.11 3.97
CA TYR A 24 -13.20 4.99 2.91
C TYR A 24 -14.57 4.53 2.37
N VAL A 25 -14.71 3.25 2.05
CA VAL A 25 -15.95 2.64 1.54
C VAL A 25 -17.09 2.79 2.53
N TRP A 26 -16.83 2.60 3.82
CA TRP A 26 -17.84 2.79 4.85
C TRP A 26 -18.36 4.23 4.87
N LYS A 27 -17.48 5.22 4.70
CA LYS A 27 -17.89 6.63 4.65
C LYS A 27 -18.51 7.05 3.30
N ASN A 28 -18.17 6.37 2.22
CA ASN A 28 -18.57 6.71 0.84
C ASN A 28 -18.99 5.43 0.09
N PRO A 29 -20.20 4.91 0.35
CA PRO A 29 -20.68 3.69 -0.29
C PRO A 29 -20.64 3.82 -1.82
N GLY A 30 -20.00 2.88 -2.50
CA GLY A 30 -19.86 2.88 -3.97
C GLY A 30 -18.78 3.80 -4.55
N GLY A 31 -18.18 4.71 -3.76
CA GLY A 31 -17.25 5.73 -4.27
C GLY A 31 -15.78 5.32 -4.36
N LEU A 32 -15.42 4.06 -4.09
CA LEU A 32 -14.00 3.64 -3.96
C LEU A 32 -13.22 3.80 -5.29
N PHE A 33 -13.87 3.49 -6.41
CA PHE A 33 -13.28 3.56 -7.74
C PHE A 33 -13.97 4.61 -8.61
N GLU A 34 -14.53 5.66 -8.00
CA GLU A 34 -15.22 6.72 -8.71
C GLU A 34 -14.31 7.40 -9.73
N GLY A 35 -14.71 7.39 -11.01
CA GLY A 35 -13.94 7.88 -12.16
C GLY A 35 -12.90 6.90 -12.70
N LEU A 36 -12.81 5.70 -12.13
CA LEU A 36 -11.87 4.61 -12.47
C LEU A 36 -12.62 3.30 -12.71
N GLU A 37 -13.93 3.35 -13.00
CA GLU A 37 -14.79 2.18 -13.18
C GLU A 37 -14.35 1.34 -14.38
N HIS A 38 -13.85 2.01 -15.42
CA HIS A 38 -13.34 1.41 -16.65
C HIS A 38 -12.01 0.67 -16.50
N GLU A 39 -11.30 0.83 -15.37
CA GLU A 39 -10.05 0.11 -15.11
C GLU A 39 -10.33 -1.37 -14.85
N SER A 40 -9.40 -2.23 -15.30
CA SER A 40 -9.51 -3.68 -15.12
C SER A 40 -9.50 -4.07 -13.64
N LEU A 41 -10.10 -5.23 -13.33
CA LEU A 41 -10.11 -5.77 -11.97
C LEU A 41 -8.68 -5.95 -11.43
N SER A 42 -7.74 -6.39 -12.26
CA SER A 42 -6.33 -6.56 -11.88
C SER A 42 -5.69 -5.25 -11.43
N ARG A 43 -5.92 -4.16 -12.16
CA ARG A 43 -5.40 -2.83 -11.80
C ARG A 43 -6.02 -2.31 -10.50
N LYS A 44 -7.31 -2.56 -10.27
CA LYS A 44 -7.98 -2.24 -9.00
C LYS A 44 -7.40 -3.02 -7.82
N ILE A 45 -7.11 -4.30 -8.01
CA ILE A 45 -6.46 -5.14 -6.98
C ILE A 45 -5.05 -4.60 -6.66
N ILE A 46 -4.25 -4.29 -7.69
CA ILE A 46 -2.92 -3.69 -7.52
C ILE A 46 -3.03 -2.36 -6.75
N ALA A 47 -3.96 -1.49 -7.13
CA ALA A 47 -4.18 -0.21 -6.46
C ALA A 47 -4.53 -0.38 -4.96
N ILE A 48 -5.35 -1.37 -4.61
CA ILE A 48 -5.66 -1.68 -3.20
C ILE A 48 -4.41 -2.18 -2.45
N ALA A 49 -3.57 -2.99 -3.10
CA ALA A 49 -2.38 -3.55 -2.47
C ALA A 49 -1.35 -2.45 -2.15
N ILE A 50 -1.09 -1.56 -3.10
CA ILE A 50 -0.02 -0.56 -2.99
C ILE A 50 -0.49 0.79 -2.45
N GLY A 51 -1.80 1.08 -2.48
CA GLY A 51 -2.31 2.40 -2.15
C GLY A 51 -3.70 2.42 -1.54
N TYR A 52 -4.20 3.63 -1.31
CA TYR A 52 -5.53 3.84 -0.75
C TYR A 52 -6.22 5.09 -1.32
N ARG A 53 -7.55 5.08 -1.27
CA ARG A 53 -8.37 6.23 -1.63
C ARG A 53 -8.47 7.21 -0.46
N THR A 54 -8.17 8.48 -0.72
CA THR A 54 -8.17 9.53 0.30
C THR A 54 -9.51 10.24 0.39
N SER A 55 -10.08 10.44 1.59
CA SER A 55 -11.25 11.33 1.78
C SER A 55 -10.85 12.80 2.03
N SER A 56 -9.56 13.05 2.22
CA SER A 56 -8.99 14.33 2.64
C SER A 56 -7.60 14.51 2.02
N ARG A 57 -7.11 15.74 1.95
CA ARG A 57 -5.78 16.05 1.40
C ARG A 57 -4.67 15.23 2.10
N PRO A 58 -3.98 14.32 1.40
CA PRO A 58 -2.86 13.57 1.97
C PRO A 58 -1.64 14.49 2.13
N ARG A 59 -0.91 14.39 3.26
CA ARG A 59 0.33 15.15 3.51
C ARG A 59 1.62 14.40 3.13
N TYR A 60 1.57 13.06 3.06
CA TYR A 60 2.74 12.20 2.88
C TYR A 60 2.42 11.00 1.98
N ALA A 61 1.85 11.26 0.81
CA ALA A 61 1.50 10.21 -0.15
C ALA A 61 1.63 10.74 -1.58
N PHE A 62 1.97 9.85 -2.50
CA PHE A 62 2.15 10.16 -3.91
C PHE A 62 0.92 9.73 -4.70
N PRO A 63 0.42 10.53 -5.66
CA PRO A 63 -0.71 10.12 -6.50
C PRO A 63 -0.34 8.89 -7.32
N ILE A 64 -1.27 7.93 -7.40
CA ILE A 64 -1.17 6.75 -8.29
C ILE A 64 -2.26 6.74 -9.36
N GLU A 65 -2.85 7.90 -9.59
CA GLU A 65 -3.79 8.17 -10.66
C GLU A 65 -3.28 9.36 -11.48
N GLN A 66 -3.51 9.30 -12.79
CA GLN A 66 -3.19 10.38 -13.72
C GLN A 66 -4.35 10.60 -14.65
N GLU A 67 -4.45 11.82 -15.19
CA GLU A 67 -5.43 12.15 -16.20
C GLU A 67 -4.79 12.00 -17.58
N VAL A 68 -5.30 11.06 -18.38
CA VAL A 68 -4.86 10.79 -19.75
C VAL A 68 -6.09 10.93 -20.64
N ASP A 69 -6.03 11.86 -21.59
CA ASP A 69 -7.13 12.17 -22.52
C ASP A 69 -8.46 12.52 -21.82
N GLY A 70 -8.39 13.30 -20.73
CA GLY A 70 -9.57 13.68 -19.93
C GLY A 70 -10.21 12.54 -19.14
N ARG A 71 -9.54 11.37 -19.05
CA ARG A 71 -9.96 10.24 -18.23
C ARG A 71 -8.91 9.93 -17.18
N ARG A 72 -9.36 9.73 -15.93
CA ARG A 72 -8.49 9.28 -14.84
C ARG A 72 -8.11 7.83 -15.07
N ARG A 73 -6.83 7.49 -14.94
CA ARG A 73 -6.31 6.12 -15.05
C ARG A 73 -5.31 5.86 -13.94
N PHE A 74 -5.18 4.60 -13.54
CA PHE A 74 -4.11 4.22 -12.63
C PHE A 74 -2.75 4.33 -13.33
N SER A 75 -1.82 5.01 -12.67
CA SER A 75 -0.42 5.09 -13.08
C SER A 75 0.45 4.57 -11.96
N PHE A 76 1.15 3.46 -12.25
CA PHE A 76 2.05 2.78 -11.31
C PHE A 76 3.52 3.00 -11.67
N SER A 77 3.83 3.98 -12.53
CA SER A 77 5.19 4.25 -12.96
C SER A 77 6.03 4.85 -11.84
N PRO A 78 7.27 4.37 -11.59
CA PRO A 78 8.19 4.98 -10.62
C PRO A 78 8.49 6.45 -10.90
N GLU A 79 8.55 6.81 -12.19
CA GLU A 79 8.80 8.18 -12.66
C GLU A 79 7.71 9.15 -12.18
N SER A 80 6.48 8.65 -12.00
CA SER A 80 5.35 9.40 -11.46
C SER A 80 5.45 9.66 -9.96
N ALA A 81 6.31 8.95 -9.22
CA ALA A 81 6.56 9.23 -7.81
C ALA A 81 7.69 10.27 -7.63
N GLU A 82 8.60 10.38 -8.59
CA GLU A 82 9.78 11.27 -8.54
C GLU A 82 9.48 12.69 -9.03
N THR A 83 8.56 12.85 -9.99
CA THR A 83 8.18 14.16 -10.57
C THR A 83 6.80 14.66 -10.16
N ALA A 84 5.97 13.83 -9.51
CA ALA A 84 4.64 14.30 -9.09
C ALA A 84 4.75 15.25 -7.89
N GLU A 85 4.19 16.45 -8.07
CA GLU A 85 3.88 17.34 -6.94
C GLU A 85 2.93 16.64 -5.95
N TYR A 86 3.06 16.97 -4.66
CA TYR A 86 2.18 16.43 -3.63
C TYR A 86 0.72 16.74 -3.96
N GLU A 87 -0.11 15.69 -4.02
CA GLU A 87 -1.50 15.81 -4.46
C GLU A 87 -2.36 16.52 -3.40
N LEU A 88 -2.89 17.70 -3.76
CA LEU A 88 -3.75 18.52 -2.90
C LEU A 88 -5.25 18.27 -3.14
N ARG A 89 -5.61 17.44 -4.12
CA ARG A 89 -7.01 17.08 -4.37
C ARG A 89 -7.53 16.06 -3.34
N ARG A 90 -8.84 16.12 -3.10
CA ARG A 90 -9.56 15.12 -2.29
C ARG A 90 -10.04 14.01 -3.21
N ASN A 91 -10.35 12.83 -2.64
CA ASN A 91 -10.91 11.71 -3.39
C ASN A 91 -9.99 11.30 -4.54
N VAL A 92 -8.71 11.09 -4.20
CA VAL A 92 -7.65 10.66 -5.11
C VAL A 92 -7.00 9.39 -4.57
N TRP A 93 -6.57 8.52 -5.47
CA TRP A 93 -5.76 7.35 -5.13
C TRP A 93 -4.31 7.74 -4.93
N VAL A 94 -3.74 7.29 -3.82
CA VAL A 94 -2.34 7.55 -3.47
C VAL A 94 -1.64 6.30 -2.97
N THR A 95 -0.33 6.24 -3.18
CA THR A 95 0.57 5.31 -2.48
C THR A 95 1.19 6.02 -1.27
N PRO A 96 1.21 5.40 -0.08
CA PRO A 96 1.89 5.97 1.07
C PRO A 96 3.39 6.06 0.80
N GLY A 97 4.00 7.22 1.08
CA GLY A 97 5.44 7.44 0.92
C GLY A 97 6.28 6.81 2.03
N THR A 98 5.87 5.68 2.60
CA THR A 98 6.55 5.03 3.74
C THR A 98 7.95 4.59 3.31
N PRO A 99 9.03 5.19 3.83
CA PRO A 99 10.37 4.79 3.44
C PRO A 99 10.67 3.37 3.91
N PHE A 100 11.22 2.52 3.03
CA PHE A 100 11.60 1.15 3.39
C PHE A 100 12.57 1.08 4.58
N LEU A 101 13.33 2.16 4.82
CA LEU A 101 14.18 2.33 5.99
C LEU A 101 13.46 2.12 7.33
N LEU A 102 12.18 2.50 7.44
CA LEU A 102 11.41 2.26 8.67
C LEU A 102 11.19 0.76 8.91
N PHE A 103 10.93 -0.02 7.86
CA PHE A 103 10.81 -1.47 7.96
C PHE A 103 12.15 -2.14 8.24
N MET A 104 13.25 -1.62 7.68
CA MET A 104 14.60 -2.10 8.01
C MET A 104 14.94 -1.89 9.48
N LEU A 105 14.63 -0.71 10.04
CA LEU A 105 14.81 -0.41 11.46
C LEU A 105 13.95 -1.35 12.32
N ALA A 106 12.68 -1.51 11.99
CA ALA A 106 11.78 -2.43 12.71
C ALA A 106 12.28 -3.88 12.62
N GLY A 107 12.73 -4.32 11.44
CA GLY A 107 13.28 -5.65 11.22
C GLY A 107 14.56 -5.90 12.02
N PHE A 108 15.38 -4.87 12.21
CA PHE A 108 16.56 -4.91 13.08
C PHE A 108 16.16 -5.08 14.55
N ILE A 109 15.20 -4.29 15.05
CA ILE A 109 14.67 -4.44 16.41
C ILE A 109 14.09 -5.84 16.63
N VAL A 110 13.29 -6.34 15.68
CA VAL A 110 12.72 -7.69 15.74
C VAL A 110 13.80 -8.76 15.74
N MET A 111 14.89 -8.60 14.97
CA MET A 111 16.01 -9.54 15.02
C MET A 111 16.59 -9.64 16.44
N LEU A 112 16.73 -8.52 17.16
CA LEU A 112 17.31 -8.51 18.51
C LEU A 112 16.40 -9.16 19.57
N VAL A 113 15.08 -9.02 19.41
CA VAL A 113 14.09 -9.44 20.44
C VAL A 113 13.48 -10.81 20.14
N VAL A 114 13.19 -11.09 18.87
CA VAL A 114 12.44 -12.26 18.40
C VAL A 114 13.31 -13.23 17.59
N GLY A 115 14.29 -12.72 16.85
CA GLY A 115 15.13 -13.52 15.96
C GLY A 115 14.58 -13.57 14.53
N ASP A 116 14.55 -14.75 13.91
CA ASP A 116 14.20 -14.94 12.49
C ASP A 116 12.71 -15.21 12.30
N LEU A 117 11.97 -14.21 11.79
CA LEU A 117 10.54 -14.35 11.50
C LEU A 117 10.27 -15.40 10.41
N SER A 118 11.15 -15.53 9.42
CA SER A 118 10.94 -16.48 8.33
C SER A 118 11.01 -17.92 8.83
N ALA A 119 11.93 -18.20 9.76
CA ALA A 119 12.04 -19.50 10.40
C ALA A 119 10.81 -19.80 11.28
N LEU A 120 10.33 -18.82 12.04
CA LEU A 120 9.13 -18.97 12.87
C LEU A 120 7.88 -19.25 12.04
N ILE A 121 7.68 -18.51 10.94
CA ILE A 121 6.55 -18.72 10.03
C ILE A 121 6.64 -20.11 9.41
N PHE A 122 7.81 -20.51 8.91
CA PHE A 122 8.01 -21.82 8.29
C PHE A 122 7.77 -22.97 9.28
N SER A 123 8.29 -22.85 10.51
CA SER A 123 8.02 -23.78 11.60
C SER A 123 6.53 -23.89 11.90
N GLY A 124 5.82 -22.76 12.00
CA GLY A 124 4.38 -22.74 12.24
C GLY A 124 3.60 -23.45 11.13
N ILE A 125 3.95 -23.20 9.86
CA ILE A 125 3.32 -23.86 8.71
C ILE A 125 3.54 -25.38 8.78
N LEU A 126 4.77 -25.84 9.00
CA LEU A 126 5.05 -27.28 9.11
C LEU A 126 4.27 -27.94 10.26
N SER A 127 4.19 -27.28 11.41
CA SER A 127 3.43 -27.79 12.56
C SER A 127 1.92 -27.85 12.34
N PHE A 128 1.39 -27.09 11.36
CA PHE A 128 -0.02 -27.15 11.00
C PHE A 128 -0.34 -28.34 10.07
N PHE A 129 0.65 -28.83 9.32
CA PHE A 129 0.48 -29.92 8.36
C PHE A 129 1.01 -31.28 8.84
N GLY A 130 1.79 -31.32 9.93
CA GLY A 130 2.30 -32.55 10.56
C GLY A 130 1.52 -32.93 11.79
#